data_AF-A0AA91EXL5-F1
#
_entry.id   AF-A0AA91EXL5-F1
#
_cell.length_a   1.000
_cell.length_b   1.000
_cell.length_c   1.000
_cell.angle_alpha   90.00
_cell.angle_beta   90.00
_cell.angle_gamma   90.00
#
_symmetry.space_group_name_H-M   'P 1'
#
loop_
_entity.id
_entity.type
_entity.pdbx_description
1 polymer ?
#
loop_
_entity_poly.entity_id
_entity_poly.type
_entity_poly.pdbx_seq_one_letter_code
_entity_poly.pdbx_strand_id
1 'polypeptide(L)'
;MSGAASATDFAALGDHETQSRAAQRRADRWMIAGTALMGMWVPGFLGLPIFLRGVWLQREAQRAGLAVRPMIVTLIGYLVLIDGMLNSLGWSLDLVANHTLINRVLMIGWGHMFDAGYFWHYNELWVGGAAGPGEKSMVFGMILTVFAMRCAAAIGFLQMKRWGHQWMIVTCWMGVLIWILYVFNMTMYADVRYAGVVFPVIGWWLYDIFYITPFLAIPYLHTVNREIFSD
;
A
#
# COMPACT_ATOMS: atom_id res chain seq x y z
N MET A 1 42.25 24.38 15.57
CA MET A 1 43.07 23.34 14.90
C MET A 1 42.13 22.51 14.01
N SER A 2 42.04 22.85 12.73
CA SER A 2 41.29 22.04 11.75
C SER A 2 42.23 20.97 11.20
N GLY A 3 42.09 19.73 11.66
CA GLY A 3 42.80 18.60 11.05
C GLY A 3 42.29 18.42 9.63
N ALA A 4 43.18 18.51 8.65
CA ALA A 4 42.85 18.17 7.26
C ALA A 4 42.51 16.67 7.22
N ALA A 5 41.27 16.34 6.87
CA ALA A 5 40.85 14.96 6.64
C ALA A 5 41.79 14.30 5.62
N SER A 6 42.32 13.13 5.97
CA SER A 6 43.28 12.41 5.12
C SER A 6 42.53 11.75 3.95
N ALA A 7 43.23 11.48 2.83
CA ALA A 7 42.65 10.74 1.71
C ALA A 7 42.08 9.36 2.14
N THR A 8 42.65 8.78 3.20
CA THR A 8 42.23 7.54 3.84
C THR A 8 40.88 7.70 4.55
N ASP A 9 40.63 8.85 5.19
CA ASP A 9 39.33 9.16 5.83
C ASP A 9 38.21 9.32 4.78
N PHE A 10 38.51 9.97 3.65
CA PHE A 10 37.55 10.09 2.54
C PHE A 10 37.23 8.75 1.88
N ALA A 11 38.23 7.87 1.72
CA ALA A 11 38.01 6.51 1.21
C ALA A 11 37.14 5.68 2.17
N ALA A 12 37.42 5.73 3.48
CA ALA A 12 36.63 5.03 4.50
C ALA A 12 35.17 5.52 4.57
N LEU A 13 34.93 6.83 4.41
CA LEU A 13 33.58 7.40 4.32
C LEU A 13 32.83 6.91 3.06
N GLY A 14 33.51 6.88 1.91
CA GLY A 14 32.94 6.36 0.66
C GLY A 14 32.57 4.88 0.74
N ASP A 15 33.40 4.07 1.40
CA ASP A 15 33.13 2.66 1.66
C ASP A 15 31.92 2.48 2.58
N HIS A 16 31.84 3.26 3.66
CA HIS A 16 30.69 3.22 4.59
C HIS A 16 29.38 3.61 3.90
N GLU A 17 29.40 4.64 3.05
CA GLU A 17 28.23 5.05 2.28
C GLU A 17 27.79 3.96 1.29
N THR A 18 28.76 3.34 0.60
CA THR A 18 28.49 2.25 -0.35
C THR A 18 27.89 1.04 0.35
N GLN A 19 28.44 0.65 1.50
CA GLN A 19 27.92 -0.43 2.34
C GLN A 19 26.51 -0.12 2.84
N SER A 20 26.27 1.11 3.31
CA SER A 20 24.96 1.57 3.78
C SER A 20 23.90 1.51 2.67
N ARG A 21 24.23 1.98 1.47
CA ARG A 21 23.35 1.90 0.28
C ARG A 21 23.06 0.46 -0.12
N ALA A 22 24.07 -0.42 -0.09
CA ALA A 22 23.91 -1.83 -0.43
C ALA A 22 23.00 -2.56 0.58
N ALA A 23 23.19 -2.30 1.87
CA ALA A 23 22.37 -2.86 2.94
C ALA A 23 20.90 -2.41 2.83
N GLN A 24 20.67 -1.11 2.60
CA GLN A 24 19.33 -0.55 2.39
C GLN A 24 18.64 -1.19 1.18
N ARG A 25 19.32 -1.29 0.03
CA ARG A 25 18.78 -1.92 -1.19
C ARG A 25 18.46 -3.40 -0.97
N ARG A 26 19.31 -4.13 -0.25
CA ARG A 26 19.08 -5.53 0.06
C ARG A 26 17.81 -5.68 0.88
N ALA A 27 17.65 -4.90 1.96
CA ALA A 27 16.45 -4.93 2.78
C ALA A 27 15.19 -4.54 1.99
N ASP A 28 15.26 -3.48 1.18
CA ASP A 28 14.13 -2.99 0.38
C ASP A 28 13.66 -4.01 -0.67
N ARG A 29 14.53 -4.82 -1.28
CA ARG A 29 14.09 -5.89 -2.19
C ARG A 29 13.16 -6.89 -1.51
N TRP A 30 13.50 -7.30 -0.29
CA TRP A 30 12.67 -8.21 0.50
C TRP A 30 11.36 -7.55 0.92
N MET A 31 11.41 -6.31 1.40
CA MET A 31 10.22 -5.60 1.85
C MET A 31 9.27 -5.25 0.69
N ILE A 32 9.77 -4.80 -0.46
CA ILE A 32 8.94 -4.53 -1.65
C ILE A 32 8.33 -5.81 -2.18
N ALA A 33 9.12 -6.90 -2.32
CA ALA A 33 8.58 -8.17 -2.79
C ALA A 33 7.51 -8.72 -1.85
N GLY A 34 7.77 -8.70 -0.53
CA GLY A 34 6.80 -9.11 0.47
C GLY A 34 5.54 -8.24 0.45
N THR A 35 5.69 -6.93 0.30
CA THR A 35 4.58 -5.98 0.20
C THR A 35 3.73 -6.20 -1.05
N ALA A 36 4.35 -6.39 -2.21
CA ALA A 36 3.65 -6.67 -3.44
C ALA A 36 2.86 -7.99 -3.35
N LEU A 37 3.45 -9.02 -2.72
CA LEU A 37 2.76 -10.29 -2.47
C LEU A 37 1.61 -10.15 -1.48
N MET A 38 1.79 -9.37 -0.39
CA MET A 38 0.71 -9.02 0.56
C MET A 38 -0.42 -8.22 -0.11
N GLY A 39 -0.09 -7.41 -1.11
CA GLY A 39 -1.07 -6.71 -1.94
C GLY A 39 -1.88 -7.63 -2.85
N MET A 40 -1.52 -8.90 -2.97
CA MET A 40 -2.28 -9.92 -3.69
C MET A 40 -3.04 -10.80 -2.69
N TRP A 41 -4.23 -11.25 -3.07
CA TRP A 41 -5.12 -12.07 -2.25
C TRP A 41 -4.46 -13.34 -1.69
N VAL A 42 -4.46 -14.43 -2.47
CA VAL A 42 -3.94 -15.74 -2.03
C VAL A 42 -2.43 -15.73 -1.74
N PRO A 43 -1.57 -15.03 -2.52
CA PRO A 43 -0.15 -14.95 -2.21
C PRO A 43 0.19 -14.15 -0.94
N GLY A 44 -0.77 -13.41 -0.38
CA GLY A 44 -0.50 -12.50 0.74
C GLY A 44 0.04 -13.17 1.99
N PHE A 45 -0.37 -14.43 2.24
CA PHE A 45 0.16 -15.23 3.35
C PHE A 45 1.67 -15.47 3.25
N LEU A 46 2.21 -15.59 2.03
CA LEU A 46 3.65 -15.72 1.80
C LEU A 46 4.38 -14.38 1.83
N GLY A 47 3.67 -13.29 1.56
CA GLY A 47 4.23 -11.95 1.54
C GLY A 47 4.72 -11.47 2.91
N LEU A 48 3.99 -11.78 3.99
CA LEU A 48 4.36 -11.34 5.34
C LEU A 48 5.72 -11.90 5.81
N PRO A 49 6.00 -13.22 5.74
CA PRO A 49 7.33 -13.75 6.07
C PRO A 49 8.47 -13.11 5.24
N ILE A 50 8.23 -12.89 3.95
CA ILE A 50 9.22 -12.25 3.04
C ILE A 50 9.47 -10.80 3.46
N PHE A 51 8.42 -10.06 3.82
CA PHE A 51 8.53 -8.71 4.34
C PHE A 51 9.29 -8.64 5.65
N LEU A 52 8.97 -9.51 6.60
CA LEU A 52 9.61 -9.58 7.92
C LEU A 52 11.12 -9.87 7.81
N ARG A 53 11.54 -10.68 6.83
CA ARG A 53 12.95 -10.87 6.52
C ARG A 53 13.64 -9.58 6.11
N GLY A 54 12.98 -8.74 5.32
CA GLY A 54 13.49 -7.42 4.94
C GLY A 54 13.61 -6.46 6.13
N VAL A 55 12.61 -6.45 7.02
CA VAL A 55 12.65 -5.68 8.29
C VAL A 55 13.81 -6.14 9.17
N TRP A 56 14.02 -7.45 9.28
CA TRP A 56 15.14 -8.02 10.04
C TRP A 56 16.50 -7.56 9.48
N LEU A 57 16.69 -7.62 8.16
CA LEU A 57 17.90 -7.13 7.48
C LEU A 57 18.12 -5.62 7.73
N GLN A 58 17.05 -4.82 7.72
CA GLN A 58 17.17 -3.38 8.01
C GLN A 58 17.59 -3.14 9.47
N ARG A 59 17.00 -3.86 10.43
CA ARG A 59 17.38 -3.74 11.85
C ARG A 59 18.81 -4.20 12.11
N GLU A 60 19.26 -5.24 11.42
CA GLU A 60 20.66 -5.70 11.47
C GLU A 60 21.61 -4.60 10.96
N ALA A 61 21.31 -3.99 9.81
CA ALA A 61 22.09 -2.88 9.27
C ALA A 61 22.13 -1.66 10.21
N GLN A 62 21.01 -1.32 10.86
CA GLN A 62 20.96 -0.26 11.88
C GLN A 62 21.86 -0.58 13.08
N ARG A 63 21.81 -1.81 13.58
CA ARG A 63 22.66 -2.26 14.70
C ARG A 63 24.15 -2.25 14.34
N ALA A 64 24.47 -2.48 13.07
CA ALA A 64 25.83 -2.38 12.55
C ALA A 64 26.33 -0.93 12.35
N GLY A 65 25.52 0.09 12.68
CA GLY A 65 25.90 1.51 12.53
C GLY A 65 25.91 2.00 11.08
N LEU A 66 25.24 1.29 10.16
CA LEU A 66 25.08 1.76 8.78
C LEU A 66 24.03 2.88 8.71
N ALA A 67 24.25 3.83 7.81
CA ALA A 67 23.35 4.95 7.57
C ALA A 67 22.14 4.50 6.74
N VAL A 68 21.22 3.79 7.39
CA VAL A 68 19.97 3.29 6.78
C VAL A 68 18.76 4.10 7.24
N ARG A 69 17.66 3.99 6.47
CA ARG A 69 16.43 4.73 6.71
C ARG A 69 15.88 4.49 8.13
N PRO A 70 15.29 5.50 8.80
CA PRO A 70 14.63 5.30 10.09
C PRO A 70 13.49 4.28 10.00
N MET A 71 13.32 3.46 11.05
CA MET A 71 12.29 2.39 11.05
C MET A 71 10.87 2.93 10.90
N ILE A 72 10.55 4.06 11.53
CA ILE A 72 9.21 4.64 11.46
C ILE A 72 8.86 5.08 10.02
N VAL A 73 9.82 5.64 9.28
CA VAL A 73 9.67 5.96 7.86
C VAL A 73 9.43 4.67 7.06
N THR A 74 10.21 3.62 7.30
CA THR A 74 9.98 2.30 6.66
C THR A 74 8.56 1.81 6.94
N LEU A 75 8.12 1.77 8.20
CA LEU A 75 6.82 1.22 8.57
C LEU A 75 5.67 2.00 7.94
N ILE A 76 5.70 3.34 8.00
CA ILE A 76 4.65 4.18 7.39
C ILE A 76 4.66 4.02 5.87
N GLY A 77 5.83 4.09 5.23
CA GLY A 77 5.95 3.97 3.78
C GLY A 77 5.44 2.61 3.27
N TYR A 78 5.81 1.51 3.94
CA TYR A 78 5.33 0.18 3.55
C TYR A 78 3.88 -0.08 3.93
N LEU A 79 3.36 0.50 5.03
CA LEU A 79 1.94 0.44 5.35
C LEU A 79 1.08 1.07 4.24
N VAL A 80 1.46 2.27 3.79
CA VAL A 80 0.80 2.96 2.67
C VAL A 80 1.00 2.20 1.35
N LEU A 81 2.17 1.59 1.13
CA LEU A 81 2.43 0.79 -0.06
C LEU A 81 1.59 -0.49 -0.10
N ILE A 82 1.43 -1.21 1.02
CA ILE A 82 0.57 -2.41 1.10
C ILE A 82 -0.87 -2.02 0.76
N ASP A 83 -1.39 -0.95 1.35
CA ASP A 83 -2.73 -0.45 1.06
C ASP A 83 -2.91 -0.06 -0.42
N GLY A 84 -1.95 0.66 -0.99
CA GLY A 84 -1.93 0.96 -2.43
C GLY A 84 -1.91 -0.29 -3.29
N MET A 85 -1.08 -1.28 -2.95
CA MET A 85 -0.95 -2.53 -3.70
C MET A 85 -2.19 -3.42 -3.58
N LEU A 86 -2.82 -3.51 -2.40
CA LEU A 86 -4.08 -4.24 -2.18
C LEU A 86 -5.18 -3.73 -3.10
N ASN A 87 -5.36 -2.41 -3.14
CA ASN A 87 -6.39 -1.79 -3.97
C ASN A 87 -6.01 -1.78 -5.46
N SER A 88 -4.75 -1.51 -5.80
CA SER A 88 -4.30 -1.58 -7.20
C SER A 88 -4.41 -3.00 -7.76
N LEU A 89 -3.81 -4.00 -7.11
CA LEU A 89 -3.75 -5.37 -7.63
C LEU A 89 -5.09 -6.09 -7.44
N GLY A 90 -5.74 -5.92 -6.29
CA GLY A 90 -7.04 -6.51 -5.99
C GLY A 90 -8.11 -6.04 -6.96
N TRP A 91 -8.28 -4.74 -7.14
CA TRP A 91 -9.26 -4.22 -8.09
C TRP A 91 -8.82 -4.36 -9.56
N SER A 92 -7.52 -4.51 -9.86
CA SER A 92 -7.08 -4.84 -11.22
C SER A 92 -7.59 -6.21 -11.69
N LEU A 93 -7.78 -7.16 -10.76
CA LEU A 93 -8.39 -8.45 -11.10
C LEU A 93 -9.84 -8.28 -11.54
N ASP A 94 -10.60 -7.41 -10.88
CA ASP A 94 -11.97 -7.04 -11.30
C ASP A 94 -11.98 -6.30 -12.65
N LEU A 95 -10.98 -5.44 -12.89
CA LEU A 95 -10.93 -4.66 -14.12
C LEU A 95 -10.58 -5.51 -15.34
N VAL A 96 -9.54 -6.35 -15.23
CA VAL A 96 -8.91 -6.99 -16.41
C VAL A 96 -9.07 -8.52 -16.41
N ALA A 97 -9.18 -9.14 -15.22
CA ALA A 97 -9.21 -10.60 -15.08
C ALA A 97 -10.58 -11.14 -14.62
N ASN A 98 -11.66 -10.37 -14.78
CA ASN A 98 -13.00 -10.70 -14.29
C ASN A 98 -13.64 -11.97 -14.85
N HIS A 99 -13.22 -12.42 -16.05
CA HIS A 99 -13.67 -13.68 -16.63
C HIS A 99 -12.84 -14.90 -16.20
N THR A 100 -11.71 -14.71 -15.52
CA THR A 100 -10.89 -15.84 -15.07
C THR A 100 -11.61 -16.63 -13.95
N LEU A 101 -11.43 -17.95 -13.94
CA LEU A 101 -12.02 -18.80 -12.90
C LEU A 101 -11.55 -18.38 -11.51
N ILE A 102 -10.25 -18.09 -11.37
CA ILE A 102 -9.64 -17.65 -10.11
C ILE A 102 -10.35 -16.39 -9.61
N ASN A 103 -10.49 -15.37 -10.44
CA ASN A 103 -11.09 -14.12 -9.99
C ASN A 103 -12.59 -14.28 -9.70
N ARG A 104 -13.33 -15.06 -10.50
CA ARG A 104 -14.74 -15.33 -10.24
C ARG A 104 -14.95 -16.03 -8.90
N VAL A 105 -14.12 -17.02 -8.57
CA VAL A 105 -14.22 -17.71 -7.28
C VAL A 105 -13.84 -16.78 -6.12
N LEU A 106 -12.74 -16.03 -6.25
CA LEU A 106 -12.27 -15.16 -5.18
C LEU A 106 -13.20 -13.97 -4.95
N MET A 107 -13.58 -13.26 -6.01
CA MET A 107 -14.31 -12.00 -5.91
C MET A 107 -15.78 -12.21 -5.56
N ILE A 108 -16.45 -13.20 -6.17
CA ILE A 108 -17.81 -13.57 -5.79
C ILE A 108 -17.82 -14.19 -4.39
N GLY A 109 -16.84 -15.04 -4.07
CA GLY A 109 -16.72 -15.65 -2.75
C GLY A 109 -16.51 -14.60 -1.65
N TRP A 110 -15.65 -13.62 -1.88
CA TRP A 110 -15.48 -12.49 -0.97
C TRP A 110 -16.73 -11.61 -0.89
N GLY A 111 -17.34 -11.29 -2.02
CA GLY A 111 -18.55 -10.48 -2.05
C GLY A 111 -19.69 -11.12 -1.29
N HIS A 112 -19.90 -12.43 -1.47
CA HIS A 112 -20.89 -13.20 -0.70
C HIS A 112 -20.57 -13.23 0.80
N MET A 113 -19.30 -13.10 1.19
CA MET A 113 -18.89 -13.15 2.58
C MET A 113 -19.00 -11.79 3.29
N PHE A 114 -18.73 -10.68 2.60
CA PHE A 114 -18.60 -9.36 3.23
C PHE A 114 -19.33 -8.19 2.54
N ASP A 115 -19.50 -8.23 1.21
CA ASP A 115 -19.97 -7.08 0.45
C ASP A 115 -20.57 -7.48 -0.90
N ALA A 116 -21.90 -7.32 -1.00
CA ALA A 116 -22.63 -7.75 -2.17
C ALA A 116 -22.27 -7.03 -3.46
N GLY A 117 -21.61 -5.87 -3.40
CA GLY A 117 -21.20 -5.13 -4.59
C GLY A 117 -20.34 -5.94 -5.57
N TYR A 118 -19.65 -6.96 -5.05
CA TYR A 118 -18.74 -7.83 -5.79
C TYR A 118 -19.34 -9.20 -6.18
N PHE A 119 -20.57 -9.52 -5.75
CA PHE A 119 -21.29 -10.71 -6.23
C PHE A 119 -22.56 -10.36 -7.02
N TRP A 120 -23.20 -9.24 -6.70
CA TRP A 120 -24.45 -8.78 -7.31
C TRP A 120 -24.23 -8.48 -8.79
N HIS A 121 -24.95 -9.20 -9.67
CA HIS A 121 -24.85 -9.09 -11.13
C HIS A 121 -23.39 -9.11 -11.67
N TYR A 122 -22.50 -9.87 -11.02
CA TYR A 122 -21.10 -9.91 -11.40
C TYR A 122 -20.92 -10.37 -12.86
N ASN A 123 -20.13 -9.63 -13.64
CA ASN A 123 -19.92 -9.79 -15.08
C ASN A 123 -21.14 -9.51 -15.98
N GLU A 124 -22.24 -8.95 -15.49
CA GLU A 124 -23.39 -8.60 -16.35
C GLU A 124 -23.24 -7.25 -17.05
N LEU A 125 -22.36 -6.37 -16.54
CA LEU A 125 -21.98 -5.13 -17.24
C LEU A 125 -21.18 -5.46 -18.51
N TRP A 126 -21.27 -4.60 -19.53
CA TRP A 126 -20.52 -4.78 -20.78
C TRP A 126 -18.99 -4.76 -20.59
N VAL A 127 -18.49 -4.12 -19.53
CA VAL A 127 -17.06 -4.11 -19.12
C VAL A 127 -16.67 -5.29 -18.22
N GLY A 128 -17.62 -6.12 -17.81
CA GLY A 128 -17.43 -7.17 -16.81
C GLY A 128 -17.13 -6.66 -15.39
N GLY A 129 -16.87 -7.58 -14.47
CA GLY A 129 -16.55 -7.36 -13.05
C GLY A 129 -17.75 -7.00 -12.17
N ALA A 130 -17.48 -6.35 -11.06
CA ALA A 130 -18.45 -5.91 -10.06
C ALA A 130 -19.50 -5.00 -10.67
N ALA A 131 -20.78 -5.27 -10.39
CA ALA A 131 -21.92 -4.50 -10.90
C ALA A 131 -22.73 -3.84 -9.78
N GLY A 132 -22.26 -3.92 -8.53
CA GLY A 132 -22.81 -3.14 -7.43
C GLY A 132 -22.92 -1.65 -7.79
N PRO A 133 -24.00 -0.96 -7.37
CA PRO A 133 -24.17 0.46 -7.66
C PRO A 133 -22.94 1.29 -7.30
N GLY A 134 -22.35 1.99 -8.27
CA GLY A 134 -21.16 2.82 -8.09
C GLY A 134 -19.82 2.07 -7.96
N GLU A 135 -19.83 0.76 -7.72
CA GLU A 135 -18.60 -0.02 -7.48
C GLU A 135 -17.67 0.00 -8.68
N LYS A 136 -18.20 -0.32 -9.87
CA LYS A 136 -17.39 -0.38 -11.10
C LYS A 136 -16.74 0.96 -11.44
N SER A 137 -17.47 2.07 -11.26
CA SER A 137 -16.94 3.40 -11.50
C SER A 137 -15.85 3.79 -10.50
N MET A 138 -15.98 3.40 -9.22
CA MET A 138 -14.96 3.62 -8.22
C MET A 138 -13.70 2.78 -8.52
N VAL A 139 -13.87 1.50 -8.83
CA VAL A 139 -12.80 0.60 -9.28
C VAL A 139 -12.04 1.21 -10.45
N PHE A 140 -12.74 1.60 -11.52
CA PHE A 140 -12.10 2.17 -12.72
C PHE A 140 -11.39 3.48 -12.42
N GLY A 141 -12.08 4.41 -11.76
CA GLY A 141 -11.56 5.75 -11.48
C GLY A 141 -10.35 5.72 -10.55
N MET A 142 -10.42 4.98 -9.44
CA MET A 142 -9.42 5.03 -8.38
C MET A 142 -8.17 4.20 -8.68
N ILE A 143 -8.27 3.06 -9.40
CA ILE A 143 -7.06 2.33 -9.84
C ILE A 143 -6.22 3.22 -10.75
N LEU A 144 -6.87 3.80 -11.78
CA LEU A 144 -6.18 4.57 -12.83
C LEU A 144 -5.63 5.90 -12.32
N THR A 145 -6.10 6.37 -11.18
CA THR A 145 -5.68 7.65 -10.60
C THR A 145 -4.96 7.45 -9.27
N VAL A 146 -5.70 7.24 -8.18
CA VAL A 146 -5.21 7.38 -6.82
C VAL A 146 -4.28 6.25 -6.39
N PHE A 147 -4.62 4.99 -6.63
CA PHE A 147 -3.84 3.87 -6.07
C PHE A 147 -2.47 3.69 -6.73
N ALA A 148 -2.39 3.83 -8.06
CA ALA A 148 -1.10 3.82 -8.76
C ALA A 148 -0.20 4.98 -8.30
N MET A 149 -0.78 6.17 -8.16
CA MET A 149 -0.09 7.35 -7.63
C MET A 149 0.36 7.16 -6.19
N ARG A 150 -0.46 6.52 -5.34
CA ARG A 150 -0.16 6.21 -3.94
C ARG A 150 1.01 5.22 -3.82
N CYS A 151 1.04 4.18 -4.65
CA CYS A 151 2.18 3.27 -4.75
C CYS A 151 3.47 4.01 -5.14
N ALA A 152 3.41 4.87 -6.16
CA ALA A 152 4.56 5.67 -6.60
C ALA A 152 5.04 6.63 -5.51
N ALA A 153 4.11 7.31 -4.84
CA ALA A 153 4.39 8.21 -3.72
C ALA A 153 5.06 7.49 -2.55
N ALA A 154 4.55 6.32 -2.17
CA ALA A 154 5.13 5.49 -1.12
C ALA A 154 6.54 5.02 -1.47
N ILE A 155 6.80 4.61 -2.72
CA ILE A 155 8.14 4.25 -3.19
C ILE A 155 9.07 5.47 -3.14
N GLY A 156 8.65 6.63 -3.63
CA GLY A 156 9.43 7.86 -3.55
C GLY A 156 9.74 8.27 -2.11
N PHE A 157 8.76 8.14 -1.22
CA PHE A 157 8.92 8.41 0.20
C PHE A 157 9.91 7.44 0.86
N LEU A 158 9.82 6.14 0.55
CA LEU A 158 10.79 5.14 1.00
C LEU A 158 12.20 5.45 0.46
N GLN A 159 12.33 5.99 -0.75
CA GLN A 159 13.59 6.47 -1.30
C GLN A 159 14.11 7.76 -0.65
N MET A 160 13.46 8.26 0.40
CA MET A 160 13.80 9.51 1.07
C MET A 160 13.79 10.70 0.11
N LYS A 161 12.85 10.69 -0.85
CA LYS A 161 12.63 11.79 -1.80
C LYS A 161 11.55 12.75 -1.33
N ARG A 162 11.82 14.04 -1.51
CA ARG A 162 10.95 15.12 -1.07
C ARG A 162 9.63 15.14 -1.84
N TRP A 163 9.68 14.88 -3.15
CA TRP A 163 8.47 14.72 -3.95
C TRP A 163 7.62 13.55 -3.43
N GLY A 164 8.26 12.45 -3.00
CA GLY A 164 7.59 11.28 -2.46
C GLY A 164 6.82 11.61 -1.19
N HIS A 165 7.44 12.33 -0.25
CA HIS A 165 6.78 12.84 0.96
C HIS A 165 5.55 13.71 0.64
N GLN A 166 5.69 14.67 -0.27
CA GLN A 166 4.59 15.56 -0.66
C GLN A 166 3.43 14.81 -1.31
N TRP A 167 3.72 13.92 -2.26
CA TRP A 167 2.69 13.10 -2.89
C TRP A 167 2.09 12.08 -1.94
N MET A 168 2.82 11.64 -0.91
CA MET A 168 2.26 10.75 0.10
C MET A 168 1.22 11.48 0.95
N ILE A 169 1.42 12.76 1.26
CA ILE A 169 0.39 13.60 1.91
C ILE A 169 -0.85 13.71 1.03
N VAL A 170 -0.67 14.06 -0.25
CA VAL A 170 -1.78 14.21 -1.21
C VAL A 170 -2.57 12.91 -1.34
N THR A 171 -1.88 11.80 -1.61
CA THR A 171 -2.54 10.50 -1.79
C THR A 171 -3.16 9.96 -0.50
N CYS A 172 -2.65 10.32 0.67
CA CYS A 172 -3.31 10.04 1.95
C CYS A 172 -4.64 10.79 2.06
N TRP A 173 -4.68 12.09 1.78
CA TRP A 173 -5.94 12.83 1.77
C TRP A 173 -6.92 12.32 0.72
N MET A 174 -6.45 11.94 -0.47
CA MET A 174 -7.29 11.26 -1.45
C MET A 174 -7.83 9.93 -0.92
N GLY A 175 -7.03 9.18 -0.16
CA GLY A 175 -7.48 7.97 0.54
C GLY A 175 -8.60 8.23 1.55
N VAL A 176 -8.56 9.34 2.29
CA VAL A 176 -9.67 9.75 3.17
C VAL A 176 -10.93 10.03 2.36
N LEU A 177 -10.82 10.72 1.22
CA LEU A 177 -11.96 10.98 0.34
C LEU A 177 -12.55 9.69 -0.24
N ILE A 178 -11.70 8.75 -0.66
CA ILE A 178 -12.12 7.44 -1.15
C ILE A 178 -12.87 6.68 -0.05
N TRP A 179 -12.32 6.65 1.17
CA TRP A 179 -12.96 5.99 2.30
C TRP A 179 -14.35 6.58 2.58
N ILE A 180 -14.47 7.91 2.61
CA ILE A 180 -15.78 8.57 2.77
C ILE A 180 -16.75 8.17 1.64
N LEU A 181 -16.28 8.19 0.38
CA LEU A 181 -17.12 7.82 -0.77
C LEU A 181 -17.58 6.35 -0.67
N TYR A 182 -16.70 5.45 -0.27
CA TYR A 182 -17.01 4.05 -0.08
C TYR A 182 -18.01 3.84 1.06
N VAL A 183 -17.85 4.54 2.20
CA VAL A 183 -18.83 4.54 3.30
C VAL A 183 -20.20 5.02 2.83
N PHE A 184 -20.26 6.11 2.05
CA PHE A 184 -21.53 6.55 1.44
C PHE A 184 -22.11 5.51 0.50
N ASN A 185 -21.28 4.86 -0.33
CA ASN A 185 -21.74 3.81 -1.24
C ASN A 185 -22.34 2.62 -0.48
N MET A 186 -21.67 2.16 0.57
CA MET A 186 -22.10 1.05 1.41
C MET A 186 -23.38 1.36 2.20
N THR A 187 -23.56 2.61 2.64
CA THR A 187 -24.72 3.03 3.44
C THR A 187 -25.93 3.40 2.59
N MET A 188 -25.75 4.10 1.46
CA MET A 188 -26.86 4.49 0.58
C MET A 188 -27.48 3.31 -0.14
N TYR A 189 -26.69 2.28 -0.47
CA TYR A 189 -27.16 1.06 -1.14
C TYR A 189 -27.13 -0.15 -0.21
N ALA A 190 -27.28 0.07 1.10
CA ALA A 190 -27.15 -0.98 2.13
C ALA A 190 -28.07 -2.19 1.87
N ASP A 191 -29.25 -1.95 1.30
CA ASP A 191 -30.22 -2.97 0.88
C ASP A 191 -29.65 -3.93 -0.15
N VAL A 192 -28.86 -3.42 -1.10
CA VAL A 192 -28.14 -4.23 -2.08
C VAL A 192 -26.85 -4.78 -1.46
N ARG A 193 -26.03 -3.92 -0.83
CA ARG A 193 -24.67 -4.22 -0.36
C ARG A 193 -24.60 -5.27 0.75
N TYR A 194 -25.65 -5.41 1.55
CA TYR A 194 -25.72 -6.40 2.63
C TYR A 194 -26.70 -7.55 2.37
N ALA A 195 -27.46 -7.52 1.27
CA ALA A 195 -28.37 -8.61 0.93
C ALA A 195 -27.62 -9.90 0.63
N GLY A 196 -28.01 -10.99 1.28
CA GLY A 196 -27.44 -12.32 1.04
C GLY A 196 -25.98 -12.49 1.46
N VAL A 197 -25.40 -11.51 2.17
CA VAL A 197 -24.03 -11.56 2.67
C VAL A 197 -23.96 -12.32 4.00
N VAL A 198 -22.95 -13.17 4.18
CA VAL A 198 -22.76 -13.98 5.40
C VAL A 198 -22.44 -13.13 6.63
N PHE A 199 -21.49 -12.20 6.50
CA PHE A 199 -21.06 -11.29 7.56
C PHE A 199 -21.25 -9.84 7.09
N PRO A 200 -22.47 -9.27 7.19
CA PRO A 200 -22.77 -7.95 6.61
C PRO A 200 -22.02 -6.83 7.33
N VAL A 201 -22.66 -6.13 8.28
CA VAL A 201 -22.05 -4.98 8.95
C VAL A 201 -20.73 -5.34 9.66
N ILE A 202 -20.66 -6.51 10.32
CA ILE A 202 -19.45 -6.94 11.02
C ILE A 202 -18.30 -7.19 10.05
N GLY A 203 -18.58 -7.89 8.93
CA GLY A 203 -17.57 -8.13 7.91
C GLY A 203 -17.09 -6.84 7.28
N TRP A 204 -18.03 -5.96 6.92
CA TRP A 204 -17.70 -4.63 6.43
C TRP A 204 -16.76 -3.89 7.39
N TRP A 205 -17.07 -3.78 8.68
CA TRP A 205 -16.17 -3.11 9.65
C TRP A 205 -14.81 -3.78 9.80
N LEU A 206 -14.74 -5.13 9.74
CA LEU A 206 -13.47 -5.85 9.85
C LEU A 206 -12.54 -5.61 8.66
N TYR A 207 -13.11 -5.39 7.47
CA TYR A 207 -12.34 -5.16 6.24
C TYR A 207 -12.14 -3.67 5.93
N ASP A 208 -13.13 -2.81 6.17
CA ASP A 208 -12.99 -1.36 5.90
C ASP A 208 -12.02 -0.65 6.83
N ILE A 209 -11.69 -1.25 7.98
CA ILE A 209 -10.59 -0.82 8.83
C ILE A 209 -9.28 -0.67 8.06
N PHE A 210 -9.06 -1.37 6.94
CA PHE A 210 -7.80 -1.24 6.19
C PHE A 210 -7.62 0.13 5.52
N TYR A 211 -8.70 0.89 5.28
CA TYR A 211 -8.62 2.30 4.89
C TYR A 211 -8.19 3.23 6.04
N ILE A 212 -7.81 2.72 7.21
CA ILE A 212 -7.23 3.52 8.31
C ILE A 212 -5.82 4.03 7.98
N THR A 213 -5.16 3.49 6.95
CA THR A 213 -3.77 3.89 6.62
C THR A 213 -3.56 5.40 6.43
N PRO A 214 -4.45 6.20 5.80
CA PRO A 214 -4.35 7.65 5.82
C PRO A 214 -4.43 8.26 7.22
N PHE A 215 -5.29 7.74 8.09
CA PHE A 215 -5.46 8.24 9.45
C PHE A 215 -4.23 7.98 10.33
N LEU A 216 -3.45 6.94 10.04
CA LEU A 216 -2.15 6.70 10.67
C LEU A 216 -1.01 7.50 10.01
N ALA A 217 -1.01 7.61 8.68
CA ALA A 217 0.06 8.24 7.93
C ALA A 217 0.00 9.78 8.00
N ILE A 218 -1.18 10.39 7.89
CA ILE A 218 -1.35 11.86 7.86
C ILE A 218 -0.71 12.54 9.07
N PRO A 219 -1.00 12.13 10.33
CA PRO A 219 -0.38 12.77 11.49
C PRO A 219 1.15 12.71 11.42
N TYR A 220 1.70 11.53 11.14
CA TYR A 220 3.14 11.36 11.01
C TYR A 220 3.72 12.26 9.91
N LEU A 221 3.11 12.29 8.74
CA LEU A 221 3.60 13.04 7.59
C LEU A 221 3.64 14.55 7.81
N HIS A 222 2.72 15.09 8.62
CA HIS A 222 2.70 16.51 8.96
C HIS A 222 3.66 16.87 10.10
N THR A 223 4.12 15.88 10.88
CA THR A 223 5.10 16.10 11.96
C THR A 223 6.55 15.97 11.52
N VAL A 224 6.82 15.25 10.44
CA VAL A 224 8.18 15.04 9.95
C VAL A 224 8.72 16.30 9.26
N ASN A 225 9.93 16.72 9.62
CA ASN A 225 10.62 17.79 8.91
C ASN A 225 10.94 17.36 7.47
N ARG A 226 10.42 18.10 6.49
CA ARG A 226 10.64 17.89 5.05
C ARG A 226 12.12 17.96 4.63
N GLU A 227 12.96 18.65 5.39
CA GLU A 227 14.38 18.84 5.07
C GLU A 227 15.21 17.56 5.18
N ILE A 228 14.73 16.53 5.89
CA ILE A 228 15.39 15.23 5.93
C ILE A 228 15.33 14.48 4.59
N PHE A 229 14.45 14.92 3.68
CA PHE A 229 14.28 14.33 2.36
C PHE A 229 15.13 15.07 1.33
N SER A 230 15.82 14.28 0.51
CA SER A 230 16.57 14.77 -0.65
C SER A 230 15.63 15.18 -1.78
N ASP A 231 16.03 16.15 -2.59
CA ASP A 231 15.33 16.50 -3.83
C ASP A 231 15.38 15.35 -4.87
#